data_AF-A0A1G7XEG2-F1
#
_entry.id   AF-A0A1G7XEG2-F1
#
_cell.length_a   1.000
_cell.length_b   1.000
_cell.length_c   1.000
_cell.angle_alpha   90.00
_cell.angle_beta   90.00
_cell.angle_gamma   90.00
#
_symmetry.space_group_name_H-M   'P 1'
#
loop_
_entity.id
_entity.type
_entity.pdbx_description
1 polymer ?
#
loop_
_entity_poly.entity_id
_entity_poly.type
_entity_poly.pdbx_seq_one_letter_code
_entity_poly.pdbx_strand_id
1 'polypeptide(L)'
;MKTTLRLIPLLLLLAGCQSHMQRVADCKAGDWSAIGHKDGLMGEPANYAERKDFCDDHADKPAVADAAARYNAGWAQGNWDAWHALGSTDGVQGTQAQFDKHVNSEELRKHKTPLNRPAYDAGWAEGNSRYWQNLGQREGTAGQPLTQKNINRDNAAAAQLRFDEAAYVDGWRAGNRTFWSDAGYSDARNGTPDAEFRNRAAAARRAGVDIQEEAYRAAWNAEIVNYWRNLGTQDATSGKEFGKRGREAKAKGLKIHEKEYREAWENRLTEYWRQTGADDGYGLPYQLEERMANASRAGVFVIPATRDAYTNAWRQENARYCTPENAFERGRTNIGMAVEVCAPAAQNQLKHAYVSGQDYEIAAAKQREAMADANDLANRVREARGRLGRLERDMRANQEAKDRPVNDDTVKQDRRREQERRELVDYLQRLERQFDDARRWVDRHEQQMQRLRREIY
;
A
#
# COMPACT_ATOMS: atom_id res chain seq x y z
N MET A 1 44.90 -13.04 -10.81
CA MET A 1 44.77 -11.56 -10.96
C MET A 1 43.44 -11.18 -10.31
N LYS A 2 43.40 -10.87 -9.01
CA LYS A 2 43.51 -9.53 -8.38
C LYS A 2 42.69 -8.46 -9.12
N THR A 3 41.54 -8.08 -8.55
CA THR A 3 41.13 -6.69 -8.23
C THR A 3 39.72 -6.69 -7.60
N THR A 4 39.63 -6.74 -6.27
CA THR A 4 38.48 -6.21 -5.51
C THR A 4 38.97 -4.97 -4.80
N LEU A 5 38.67 -3.81 -5.41
CA LEU A 5 39.09 -2.50 -4.97
C LEU A 5 38.20 -2.03 -3.80
N ARG A 6 38.86 -1.61 -2.73
CA ARG A 6 38.33 -1.06 -1.48
C ARG A 6 37.37 0.10 -1.71
N LEU A 7 36.14 0.00 -1.20
CA LEU A 7 35.14 1.08 -1.16
C LEU A 7 34.54 1.21 0.26
N ILE A 8 35.39 1.14 1.29
CA ILE A 8 35.02 1.23 2.72
C ILE A 8 35.54 2.51 3.45
N PRO A 9 36.50 3.34 2.95
CA PRO A 9 37.00 4.44 3.79
C PRO A 9 36.15 5.73 3.77
N LEU A 10 35.14 5.86 2.90
CA LEU A 10 34.38 7.12 2.77
C LEU A 10 33.19 7.25 3.75
N LEU A 11 32.63 6.13 4.24
CA LEU A 11 31.50 6.15 5.18
C LEU A 11 31.91 6.47 6.63
N LEU A 12 33.17 6.22 7.01
CA LEU A 12 33.68 6.53 8.35
C LEU A 12 34.00 8.02 8.58
N LEU A 13 34.18 8.80 7.51
CA LEU A 13 34.48 10.24 7.60
C LEU A 13 33.22 11.09 7.85
N LEU A 14 32.02 10.59 7.54
CA LEU A 14 30.75 11.33 7.72
C LEU A 14 30.20 11.24 9.15
N ALA A 15 30.55 10.21 9.93
CA ALA A 15 30.09 10.05 11.32
C ALA A 15 30.74 11.07 12.27
N GLY A 16 32.00 11.48 12.01
CA GLY A 16 32.70 12.47 12.82
C GLY A 16 32.06 13.87 12.76
N CYS A 17 31.54 14.27 11.60
CA CYS A 17 30.93 15.59 11.42
C CYS A 17 29.60 15.77 12.18
N GLN A 18 28.80 14.70 12.31
CA GLN A 18 27.52 14.78 13.02
C GLN A 18 27.71 14.97 14.54
N SER A 19 28.67 14.25 15.14
CA SER A 19 28.96 14.38 16.57
C SER A 19 29.44 15.79 16.95
N HIS A 20 30.28 16.42 16.12
CA HIS A 20 30.76 17.78 16.35
C HIS A 20 29.64 18.81 16.24
N MET A 21 28.81 18.74 15.20
CA MET A 21 27.69 19.66 15.02
C MET A 21 26.69 19.59 16.19
N GLN A 22 26.44 18.39 16.71
CA GLN A 22 25.56 18.20 17.84
C GLN A 22 26.14 18.79 19.13
N ARG A 23 27.44 18.60 19.38
CA ARG A 23 28.13 19.23 20.52
C ARG A 23 28.09 20.76 20.46
N VAL A 24 28.27 21.36 19.28
CA VAL A 24 28.14 22.82 19.09
C VAL A 24 26.71 23.29 19.37
N ALA A 25 25.71 22.56 18.88
CA ALA A 25 24.30 22.89 19.13
C ALA A 25 23.96 22.84 20.63
N ASP A 26 24.47 21.85 21.34
CA ASP A 26 24.29 21.70 22.78
C ASP A 26 24.91 22.87 23.57
N CYS A 27 26.12 23.32 23.18
CA CYS A 27 26.76 24.50 23.77
C CYS A 27 25.94 25.78 23.53
N LYS A 28 25.38 25.96 22.33
CA LYS A 28 24.51 27.11 22.02
C LYS A 28 23.21 27.10 22.82
N ALA A 29 22.69 25.91 23.15
CA ALA A 29 21.52 25.78 24.02
C ALA A 29 21.84 26.19 25.47
N GLY A 30 23.06 25.92 25.94
CA GLY A 30 23.56 26.36 27.26
C GLY A 30 22.92 25.65 28.46
N ASP A 31 22.19 24.55 28.24
CA ASP A 31 21.64 23.71 29.30
C ASP A 31 22.68 22.69 29.79
N TRP A 32 23.45 23.09 30.80
CA TRP A 32 24.50 22.26 31.38
C TRP A 32 24.00 20.93 31.94
N SER A 33 22.75 20.84 32.43
CA SER A 33 22.18 19.57 32.89
C SER A 33 21.95 18.61 31.72
N ALA A 34 21.38 19.11 30.61
CA ALA A 34 21.15 18.31 29.42
C ALA A 34 22.47 17.91 28.72
N ILE A 35 23.46 18.81 28.68
CA ILE A 35 24.80 18.51 28.17
C ILE A 35 25.43 17.37 28.98
N GLY A 36 25.45 17.51 30.31
CA GLY A 36 25.98 16.48 31.20
C GLY A 36 25.27 15.15 31.01
N HIS A 37 23.94 15.16 30.98
CA HIS A 37 23.13 13.95 30.76
C HIS A 37 23.48 13.23 29.47
N LYS A 38 23.58 13.94 28.35
CA LYS A 38 24.00 13.34 27.07
C LYS A 38 25.40 12.73 27.14
N ASP A 39 26.34 13.42 27.77
CA ASP A 39 27.71 12.93 27.92
C ASP A 39 27.77 11.66 28.80
N GLY A 40 26.99 11.65 29.89
CA GLY A 40 26.83 10.45 30.72
C GLY A 40 26.19 9.29 29.95
N LEU A 41 25.18 9.57 29.13
CA LEU A 41 24.49 8.56 28.31
C LEU A 41 25.42 7.93 27.25
N MET A 42 26.33 8.74 26.68
CA MET A 42 27.37 8.29 25.75
C MET A 42 28.52 7.55 26.44
N GLY A 43 28.51 7.47 27.78
CA GLY A 43 29.58 6.86 28.55
C GLY A 43 30.87 7.65 28.55
N GLU A 44 30.82 8.97 28.30
CA GLU A 44 31.99 9.83 28.37
C GLU A 44 32.39 10.09 29.84
N PRO A 45 33.67 10.35 30.14
CA PRO A 45 34.10 10.74 31.48
C PRO A 45 33.44 12.06 31.90
N ALA A 46 33.24 12.25 33.21
CA ALA A 46 32.70 13.48 33.78
C ALA A 46 33.71 14.65 33.70
N ASN A 47 33.97 15.17 32.49
CA ASN A 47 34.97 16.21 32.24
C ASN A 47 34.33 17.57 31.93
N TYR A 48 33.78 18.20 32.97
CA TYR A 48 33.21 19.55 32.85
C TYR A 48 34.21 20.56 32.29
N ALA A 49 35.50 20.48 32.69
CA ALA A 49 36.50 21.47 32.29
C ALA A 49 36.72 21.47 30.77
N GLU A 50 36.92 20.29 30.17
CA GLU A 50 37.06 20.13 28.71
C GLU A 50 35.76 20.51 27.98
N ARG A 51 34.61 20.13 28.55
CA ARG A 51 33.32 20.50 27.96
C ARG A 51 33.06 22.01 27.99
N LYS A 52 33.44 22.66 29.08
CA LYS A 52 33.37 24.11 29.24
C LYS A 52 34.26 24.82 28.22
N ASP A 53 35.52 24.41 28.12
CA ASP A 53 36.49 24.97 27.17
C ASP A 53 35.95 24.87 25.73
N PHE A 54 35.47 23.69 25.34
CA PHE A 54 34.83 23.50 24.03
C PHE A 54 33.62 24.42 23.81
N CYS A 55 32.76 24.61 24.83
CA CYS A 55 31.59 25.46 24.70
C CYS A 55 31.93 26.96 24.72
N ASP A 56 32.98 27.39 25.44
CA ASP A 56 33.44 28.78 25.43
C ASP A 56 33.89 29.21 24.01
N ASP A 57 34.42 28.28 23.22
CA ASP A 57 34.82 28.50 21.82
C ASP A 57 33.65 28.54 20.81
N HIS A 58 32.47 28.04 21.20
CA HIS A 58 31.38 27.75 20.25
C HIS A 58 29.99 28.31 20.65
N ALA A 59 29.85 28.87 21.85
CA ALA A 59 28.62 29.46 22.36
C ALA A 59 28.73 30.98 22.53
N ASP A 60 27.60 31.67 22.35
CA ASP A 60 27.54 33.14 22.49
C ASP A 60 27.47 33.60 23.96
N LYS A 61 27.37 32.67 24.91
CA LYS A 61 27.16 32.95 26.34
C LYS A 61 28.13 32.15 27.20
N PRO A 62 28.81 32.78 28.19
CA PRO A 62 29.68 32.07 29.11
C PRO A 62 28.87 31.15 30.04
N ALA A 63 29.52 30.11 30.55
CA ALA A 63 28.92 29.21 31.53
C ALA A 63 28.48 29.97 32.81
N VAL A 64 27.27 29.67 33.30
CA VAL A 64 26.74 30.22 34.55
C VAL A 64 27.50 29.68 35.77
N ALA A 65 27.44 30.39 36.91
CA ALA A 65 28.24 30.06 38.09
C ALA A 65 28.01 28.64 38.64
N ASP A 66 26.82 28.07 38.47
CA ASP A 66 26.44 26.73 38.90
C ASP A 66 26.51 25.67 37.77
N ALA A 67 27.04 26.03 36.60
CA ALA A 67 27.11 25.15 35.43
C ALA A 67 27.84 23.83 35.71
N ALA A 68 28.92 23.85 36.48
CA ALA A 68 29.65 22.65 36.88
C ALA A 68 28.79 21.67 37.68
N ALA A 69 27.99 22.19 38.63
CA ALA A 69 27.11 21.38 39.46
C ALA A 69 25.96 20.78 38.62
N ARG A 70 25.36 21.58 37.73
CA ARG A 70 24.32 21.13 36.78
C ARG A 70 24.83 20.06 35.83
N TYR A 71 26.00 20.27 35.25
CA TYR A 71 26.66 19.30 34.39
C TYR A 71 26.91 17.98 35.11
N ASN A 72 27.53 18.02 36.29
CA ASN A 72 27.84 16.80 37.03
C ASN A 72 26.58 16.04 37.46
N ALA A 73 25.52 16.75 37.85
CA ALA A 73 24.23 16.13 38.20
C ALA A 73 23.57 15.48 36.98
N GLY A 74 23.52 16.20 35.85
CA GLY A 74 23.02 15.67 34.59
C GLY A 74 23.82 14.45 34.14
N TRP A 75 25.15 14.53 34.18
CA TRP A 75 26.06 13.46 33.83
C TRP A 75 25.87 12.22 34.71
N ALA A 76 25.71 12.38 36.02
CA ALA A 76 25.44 11.28 36.92
C ALA A 76 24.13 10.56 36.55
N GLN A 77 23.08 11.30 36.18
CA GLN A 77 21.82 10.72 35.70
C GLN A 77 21.99 10.03 34.35
N GLY A 78 22.71 10.62 33.39
CA GLY A 78 22.96 10.02 32.08
C GLY A 78 23.75 8.72 32.18
N ASN A 79 24.79 8.71 33.03
CA ASN A 79 25.58 7.52 33.31
C ASN A 79 24.75 6.45 34.03
N TRP A 80 23.83 6.84 34.92
CA TRP A 80 22.81 5.91 35.40
C TRP A 80 22.07 5.35 34.19
N ASP A 81 21.28 6.14 33.47
CA ASP A 81 20.41 5.68 32.38
C ASP A 81 21.12 4.76 31.36
N ALA A 82 22.38 5.05 30.99
CA ALA A 82 23.18 4.18 30.13
C ALA A 82 23.38 2.77 30.73
N TRP A 83 23.90 2.69 31.97
CA TRP A 83 24.08 1.42 32.66
C TRP A 83 22.73 0.73 32.95
N HIS A 84 21.66 1.50 33.21
CA HIS A 84 20.28 0.97 33.31
C HIS A 84 19.89 0.21 32.05
N ALA A 85 20.06 0.85 30.90
CA ALA A 85 19.62 0.33 29.63
C ALA A 85 20.38 -0.96 29.27
N LEU A 86 21.69 -0.99 29.53
CA LEU A 86 22.51 -2.19 29.38
C LEU A 86 22.00 -3.33 30.26
N GLY A 87 21.81 -3.06 31.56
CA GLY A 87 21.26 -4.04 32.50
C GLY A 87 19.91 -4.57 32.04
N SER A 88 18.98 -3.67 31.71
CA SER A 88 17.62 -4.02 31.27
C SER A 88 17.63 -4.89 30.02
N THR A 89 18.48 -4.56 29.05
CA THR A 89 18.63 -5.34 27.82
C THR A 89 19.08 -6.77 28.11
N ASP A 90 20.09 -6.95 28.97
CA ASP A 90 20.57 -8.27 29.36
C ASP A 90 19.53 -9.06 30.18
N GLY A 91 18.82 -8.36 31.07
CA GLY A 91 17.77 -8.95 31.91
C GLY A 91 16.61 -9.50 31.08
N VAL A 92 16.16 -8.78 30.04
CA VAL A 92 15.07 -9.22 29.15
C VAL A 92 15.45 -10.48 28.36
N GLN A 93 16.74 -10.73 28.13
CA GLN A 93 17.20 -11.95 27.46
C GLN A 93 17.10 -13.20 28.35
N GLY A 94 16.81 -13.06 29.65
CA GLY A 94 16.76 -14.18 30.58
C GLY A 94 18.13 -14.82 30.78
N THR A 95 19.19 -14.00 30.85
CA THR A 95 20.57 -14.47 31.09
C THR A 95 21.13 -13.89 32.39
N GLN A 96 22.20 -14.49 32.90
CA GLN A 96 22.92 -13.96 34.06
C GLN A 96 23.41 -12.53 33.78
N ALA A 97 23.55 -11.74 34.85
CA ALA A 97 24.13 -10.41 34.79
C ALA A 97 25.50 -10.45 34.10
N GLN A 98 25.65 -9.66 33.03
CA GLN A 98 26.84 -9.57 32.18
C GLN A 98 27.67 -8.30 32.47
N PHE A 99 27.54 -7.70 33.65
CA PHE A 99 28.25 -6.48 34.00
C PHE A 99 29.75 -6.56 33.69
N ASP A 100 30.42 -7.62 34.14
CA ASP A 100 31.87 -7.78 33.94
C ASP A 100 32.24 -7.92 32.46
N LYS A 101 31.35 -8.49 31.64
CA LYS A 101 31.55 -8.56 30.19
C LYS A 101 31.46 -7.17 29.56
N HIS A 102 30.50 -6.35 29.98
CA HIS A 102 30.37 -4.97 29.52
C HIS A 102 31.57 -4.13 29.95
N VAL A 103 32.00 -4.20 31.21
CA VAL A 103 33.21 -3.51 31.70
C VAL A 103 34.45 -3.82 30.85
N ASN A 104 34.56 -5.06 30.36
CA ASN A 104 35.69 -5.50 29.54
C ASN A 104 35.52 -5.24 28.03
N SER A 105 34.37 -4.70 27.60
CA SER A 105 34.13 -4.36 26.19
C SER A 105 35.13 -3.32 25.68
N GLU A 106 35.48 -3.40 24.40
CA GLU A 106 36.40 -2.45 23.77
C GLU A 106 35.83 -1.02 23.77
N GLU A 107 34.52 -0.91 23.57
CA GLU A 107 33.79 0.36 23.55
C GLU A 107 33.91 1.11 24.87
N LEU A 108 33.52 0.49 26.00
CA LEU A 108 33.58 1.14 27.32
C LEU A 108 35.03 1.44 27.74
N ARG A 109 35.99 0.58 27.38
CA ARG A 109 37.43 0.83 27.64
C ARG A 109 37.95 2.02 26.84
N LYS A 110 37.55 2.16 25.58
CA LYS A 110 37.98 3.28 24.71
C LYS A 110 37.44 4.62 25.22
N HIS A 111 36.17 4.65 25.65
CA HIS A 111 35.53 5.85 26.20
C HIS A 111 35.89 6.13 27.66
N LYS A 112 36.63 5.22 28.33
CA LYS A 112 36.96 5.33 29.77
C LYS A 112 35.70 5.54 30.61
N THR A 113 34.62 4.85 30.24
CA THR A 113 33.29 5.05 30.83
C THR A 113 33.30 4.75 32.32
N PRO A 114 32.91 5.70 33.18
CA PRO A 114 32.80 5.43 34.61
C PRO A 114 31.78 4.34 34.92
N LEU A 115 32.17 3.40 35.77
CA LEU A 115 31.36 2.23 36.09
C LEU A 115 30.20 2.59 37.02
N ASN A 116 29.01 2.06 36.75
CA ASN A 116 27.85 2.20 37.62
C ASN A 116 27.14 0.85 37.82
N ARG A 117 27.69 0.03 38.72
CA ARG A 117 27.13 -1.30 39.04
C ARG A 117 25.70 -1.24 39.60
N PRO A 118 25.37 -0.36 40.57
CA PRO A 118 24.00 -0.26 41.08
C PRO A 118 22.97 0.05 39.99
N ALA A 119 23.32 0.93 39.05
CA ALA A 119 22.50 1.23 37.89
C ALA A 119 22.26 -0.01 37.03
N TYR A 120 23.35 -0.68 36.63
CA TYR A 120 23.25 -1.89 35.85
C TYR A 120 22.41 -2.97 36.53
N ASP A 121 22.64 -3.25 37.82
CA ASP A 121 21.92 -4.30 38.55
C ASP A 121 20.41 -3.99 38.68
N ALA A 122 20.06 -2.72 38.88
CA ALA A 122 18.66 -2.28 38.93
C ALA A 122 17.98 -2.42 37.55
N GLY A 123 18.66 -2.01 36.47
CA GLY A 123 18.17 -2.23 35.11
C GLY A 123 18.00 -3.72 34.80
N TRP A 124 18.99 -4.54 35.16
CA TRP A 124 18.94 -6.00 34.97
C TRP A 124 17.80 -6.65 35.74
N ALA A 125 17.57 -6.25 36.98
CA ALA A 125 16.45 -6.74 37.78
C ALA A 125 15.11 -6.44 37.08
N GLU A 126 14.90 -5.21 36.58
CA GLU A 126 13.69 -4.86 35.84
C GLU A 126 13.54 -5.68 34.55
N GLY A 127 14.62 -5.81 33.77
CA GLY A 127 14.62 -6.60 32.54
C GLY A 127 14.28 -8.08 32.80
N ASN A 128 14.86 -8.65 33.86
CA ASN A 128 14.60 -10.02 34.27
C ASN A 128 13.14 -10.22 34.72
N SER A 129 12.55 -9.27 35.45
CA SER A 129 11.11 -9.30 35.76
C SER A 129 10.27 -9.33 34.48
N ARG A 130 10.59 -8.50 33.48
CA ARG A 130 9.89 -8.51 32.17
C ARG A 130 10.05 -9.85 31.44
N TYR A 131 11.23 -10.46 31.47
CA TYR A 131 11.46 -11.79 30.89
C TYR A 131 10.50 -12.82 31.50
N TRP A 132 10.44 -12.90 32.83
CA TRP A 132 9.57 -13.84 33.54
C TRP A 132 8.09 -13.56 33.32
N GLN A 133 7.69 -12.29 33.28
CA GLN A 133 6.33 -11.87 32.95
C GLN A 133 5.93 -12.34 31.55
N ASN A 134 6.78 -12.12 30.54
CA ASN A 134 6.51 -12.54 29.16
C ASN A 134 6.43 -14.07 29.03
N LEU A 135 7.34 -14.79 29.71
CA LEU A 135 7.30 -16.25 29.76
C LEU A 135 5.99 -16.75 30.38
N GLY A 136 5.63 -16.21 31.55
CA GLY A 136 4.38 -16.53 32.23
C GLY A 136 3.17 -16.27 31.34
N GLN A 137 3.12 -15.09 30.69
CA GLN A 137 2.04 -14.74 29.77
C GLN A 137 1.91 -15.75 28.63
N ARG A 138 3.01 -16.11 27.97
CA ARG A 138 3.01 -17.10 26.89
C ARG A 138 2.47 -18.46 27.36
N GLU A 139 2.91 -18.92 28.52
CA GLU A 139 2.48 -20.21 29.07
C GLU A 139 1.02 -20.18 29.54
N GLY A 140 0.58 -19.05 30.12
CA GLY A 140 -0.83 -18.83 30.45
C GLY A 140 -1.72 -18.84 29.21
N THR A 141 -1.32 -18.15 28.13
CA THR A 141 -2.04 -18.16 26.84
C THR A 141 -2.09 -19.55 26.21
N ALA A 142 -1.03 -20.35 26.40
CA ALA A 142 -1.00 -21.74 25.94
C ALA A 142 -1.86 -22.69 26.80
N GLY A 143 -2.48 -22.21 27.88
CA GLY A 143 -3.27 -23.04 28.79
C GLY A 143 -2.43 -24.02 29.61
N GLN A 144 -1.19 -23.65 29.96
CA GLN A 144 -0.34 -24.45 30.85
C GLN A 144 -0.74 -24.24 32.32
N PRO A 145 -0.63 -25.26 33.19
CA PRO A 145 -0.95 -25.12 34.60
C PRO A 145 0.01 -24.18 35.32
N LEU A 146 -0.47 -23.50 36.38
CA LEU A 146 0.37 -22.60 37.19
C LEU A 146 1.52 -23.35 37.89
N THR A 147 1.44 -24.67 38.02
CA THR A 147 2.51 -25.52 38.54
C THR A 147 3.78 -25.49 37.67
N GLN A 148 3.67 -25.09 36.40
CA GLN A 148 4.82 -24.86 35.50
C GLN A 148 5.83 -23.86 36.08
N LYS A 149 5.36 -22.94 36.92
CA LYS A 149 6.18 -22.03 37.73
C LYS A 149 7.31 -22.74 38.48
N ASN A 150 7.03 -23.91 39.05
CA ASN A 150 8.01 -24.66 39.84
C ASN A 150 9.14 -25.17 38.94
N ILE A 151 8.80 -25.69 37.76
CA ILE A 151 9.78 -26.13 36.75
C ILE A 151 10.62 -24.95 36.28
N ASN A 152 9.99 -23.81 36.02
CA ASN A 152 10.69 -22.59 35.62
C ASN A 152 11.63 -22.06 36.70
N ARG A 153 11.23 -22.14 37.97
CA ARG A 153 12.09 -21.82 39.12
C ARG A 153 13.29 -22.76 39.21
N ASP A 154 13.08 -24.06 39.03
CA ASP A 154 14.15 -25.06 39.10
C ASP A 154 15.14 -24.89 37.92
N ASN A 155 14.63 -24.62 36.72
CA ASN A 155 15.44 -24.29 35.55
C ASN A 155 16.24 -22.99 35.74
N ALA A 156 15.62 -21.96 36.33
CA ALA A 156 16.30 -20.72 36.68
C ALA A 156 17.45 -20.97 37.66
N ALA A 157 17.19 -21.77 38.72
CA ALA A 157 18.21 -22.14 39.70
C ALA A 157 19.38 -22.91 39.05
N ALA A 158 19.10 -23.86 38.15
CA ALA A 158 20.12 -24.59 37.40
C ALA A 158 20.96 -23.68 36.48
N ALA A 159 20.34 -22.66 35.89
CA ALA A 159 21.02 -21.63 35.09
C ALA A 159 21.64 -20.50 35.92
N GLN A 160 21.51 -20.55 37.26
CA GLN A 160 21.86 -19.48 38.20
C GLN A 160 21.25 -18.12 37.82
N LEU A 161 20.05 -18.14 37.24
CA LEU A 161 19.23 -16.99 36.92
C LEU A 161 18.29 -16.69 38.09
N ARG A 162 18.10 -15.41 38.41
CA ARG A 162 17.13 -15.00 39.43
C ARG A 162 15.71 -15.22 38.91
N PHE A 163 14.95 -16.11 39.54
CA PHE A 163 13.53 -16.28 39.25
C PHE A 163 12.72 -15.13 39.87
N ASP A 164 11.95 -14.42 39.04
CA ASP A 164 10.95 -13.45 39.52
C ASP A 164 9.56 -14.09 39.51
N GLU A 165 9.18 -14.62 40.67
CA GLU A 165 7.91 -15.32 40.86
C GLU A 165 6.70 -14.41 40.66
N ALA A 166 6.75 -13.18 41.18
CA ALA A 166 5.62 -12.25 41.09
C ALA A 166 5.37 -11.87 39.63
N ALA A 167 6.43 -11.47 38.92
CA ALA A 167 6.33 -11.11 37.51
C ALA A 167 5.83 -12.28 36.65
N TYR A 168 6.35 -13.49 36.87
CA TYR A 168 5.87 -14.69 36.19
C TYR A 168 4.38 -14.95 36.45
N VAL A 169 3.93 -14.92 37.71
CA VAL A 169 2.54 -15.22 38.07
C VAL A 169 1.59 -14.18 37.48
N ASP A 170 1.95 -12.90 37.50
CA ASP A 170 1.14 -11.83 36.92
C ASP A 170 1.04 -11.96 35.40
N GLY A 171 2.16 -12.26 34.73
CA GLY A 171 2.17 -12.62 33.33
C GLY A 171 1.25 -13.80 33.03
N TRP A 172 1.40 -14.89 33.77
CA TRP A 172 0.59 -16.10 33.61
C TRP A 172 -0.91 -15.85 33.79
N ARG A 173 -1.31 -15.05 34.79
CA ARG A 173 -2.72 -14.68 34.99
C ARG A 173 -3.27 -13.91 33.80
N ALA A 174 -2.50 -12.97 33.27
CA ALA A 174 -2.88 -12.22 32.06
C ALA A 174 -3.03 -13.16 30.86
N GLY A 175 -2.06 -14.05 30.64
CA GLY A 175 -2.10 -15.04 29.57
C GLY A 175 -3.27 -16.02 29.69
N ASN A 176 -3.53 -16.52 30.90
CA ASN A 176 -4.63 -17.45 31.16
C ASN A 176 -6.00 -16.79 30.93
N ARG A 177 -6.16 -15.49 31.26
CA ARG A 177 -7.34 -14.73 30.88
C ARG A 177 -7.53 -14.72 29.35
N THR A 178 -6.46 -14.49 28.59
CA THR A 178 -6.48 -14.56 27.12
C THR A 178 -6.88 -15.95 26.62
N PHE A 179 -6.30 -17.02 27.15
CA PHE A 179 -6.65 -18.40 26.81
C PHE A 179 -8.17 -18.66 26.91
N TRP A 180 -8.79 -18.24 28.01
CA TRP A 180 -10.22 -18.41 28.22
C TRP A 180 -11.08 -17.49 27.33
N SER A 181 -10.65 -16.25 27.10
CA SER A 181 -11.32 -15.36 26.14
C SER A 181 -11.28 -15.91 24.71
N ASP A 182 -10.14 -16.44 24.26
CA ASP A 182 -9.99 -17.05 22.93
C ASP A 182 -10.86 -18.29 22.79
N ALA A 183 -10.94 -19.12 23.84
CA ALA A 183 -11.83 -20.27 23.86
C ALA A 183 -13.32 -19.86 23.75
N GLY A 184 -13.75 -18.86 24.52
CA GLY A 184 -15.13 -18.35 24.47
C GLY A 184 -15.47 -17.73 23.11
N TYR A 185 -14.55 -16.95 22.56
CA TYR A 185 -14.64 -16.39 21.22
C TYR A 185 -14.80 -17.48 20.15
N SER A 186 -13.90 -18.46 20.14
CA SER A 186 -13.91 -19.56 19.17
C SER A 186 -15.20 -20.38 19.26
N ASP A 187 -15.65 -20.70 20.46
CA ASP A 187 -16.88 -21.49 20.65
C ASP A 187 -18.10 -20.74 20.13
N ALA A 188 -18.25 -19.46 20.47
CA ALA A 188 -19.33 -18.63 19.96
C ALA A 188 -19.30 -18.50 18.43
N ARG A 189 -18.11 -18.26 17.86
CA ARG A 189 -17.90 -18.14 16.40
C ARG A 189 -18.27 -19.41 15.65
N ASN A 190 -18.12 -20.57 16.28
CA ASN A 190 -18.47 -21.88 15.71
C ASN A 190 -19.93 -22.31 16.04
N GLY A 191 -20.71 -21.48 16.73
CA GLY A 191 -22.08 -21.82 17.14
C GLY A 191 -22.13 -22.92 18.21
N THR A 192 -21.08 -23.02 19.03
CA THR A 192 -21.01 -23.94 20.17
C THR A 192 -21.71 -23.28 21.37
N PRO A 193 -22.63 -23.99 22.05
CA PRO A 193 -23.39 -23.44 23.16
C PRO A 193 -22.49 -23.14 24.37
N ASP A 194 -22.85 -22.11 25.15
CA ASP A 194 -22.17 -21.75 26.41
C ASP A 194 -22.09 -22.92 27.41
N ALA A 195 -23.00 -23.90 27.32
CA ALA A 195 -22.95 -25.12 28.12
C ALA A 195 -21.62 -25.91 27.98
N GLU A 196 -20.92 -25.76 26.84
CA GLU A 196 -19.62 -26.39 26.59
C GLU A 196 -18.53 -25.90 27.57
N PHE A 197 -18.71 -24.71 28.15
CA PHE A 197 -17.87 -24.21 29.23
C PHE A 197 -17.68 -25.25 30.35
N ARG A 198 -18.73 -26.02 30.70
CA ARG A 198 -18.65 -27.03 31.77
C ARG A 198 -17.63 -28.13 31.43
N ASN A 199 -17.62 -28.58 30.19
CA ASN A 199 -16.70 -29.61 29.70
C ASN A 199 -15.26 -29.08 29.68
N ARG A 200 -15.07 -27.86 29.17
CA ARG A 200 -13.76 -27.17 29.18
C ARG A 200 -13.24 -26.95 30.59
N ALA A 201 -14.09 -26.45 31.51
CA ALA A 201 -13.73 -26.25 32.91
C ALA A 201 -13.35 -27.57 33.59
N ALA A 202 -14.05 -28.67 33.31
CA ALA A 202 -13.68 -29.99 33.82
C ALA A 202 -12.35 -30.51 33.25
N ALA A 203 -12.06 -30.25 31.96
CA ALA A 203 -10.76 -30.57 31.37
C ALA A 203 -9.63 -29.72 31.97
N ALA A 204 -9.85 -28.41 32.11
CA ALA A 204 -8.90 -27.47 32.71
C ALA A 204 -8.55 -27.83 34.15
N ARG A 205 -9.56 -28.18 34.98
CA ARG A 205 -9.32 -28.67 36.36
C ARG A 205 -8.43 -29.91 36.40
N ARG A 206 -8.66 -30.87 35.49
CA ARG A 206 -7.82 -32.08 35.37
C ARG A 206 -6.40 -31.75 34.93
N ALA A 207 -6.23 -30.73 34.10
CA ALA A 207 -4.93 -30.25 33.64
C ALA A 207 -4.22 -29.30 34.64
N GLY A 208 -4.88 -28.88 35.72
CA GLY A 208 -4.32 -27.93 36.70
C GLY A 208 -4.32 -26.47 36.23
N VAL A 209 -5.18 -26.12 35.27
CA VAL A 209 -5.30 -24.76 34.72
C VAL A 209 -6.40 -24.01 35.48
N ASP A 210 -6.10 -22.79 35.94
CA ASP A 210 -7.09 -21.96 36.63
C ASP A 210 -8.22 -21.55 35.66
N ILE A 211 -9.46 -21.64 36.13
CA ILE A 211 -10.63 -21.33 35.33
C ILE A 211 -10.93 -19.82 35.37
N GLN A 212 -11.08 -19.20 34.19
CA GLN A 212 -11.53 -17.81 34.05
C GLN A 212 -12.91 -17.76 33.38
N GLU A 213 -13.95 -18.06 34.15
CA GLU A 213 -15.34 -18.12 33.65
C GLU A 213 -15.82 -16.78 33.08
N GLU A 214 -15.54 -15.68 33.78
CA GLU A 214 -15.93 -14.33 33.35
C GLU A 214 -15.31 -13.97 32.00
N ALA A 215 -14.01 -14.26 31.83
CA ALA A 215 -13.27 -13.98 30.59
C ALA A 215 -13.82 -14.77 29.40
N TYR A 216 -14.14 -16.06 29.62
CA TYR A 216 -14.78 -16.92 28.63
C TYR A 216 -16.17 -16.40 28.25
N ARG A 217 -17.05 -16.18 29.22
CA ARG A 217 -18.44 -15.78 28.97
C ARG A 217 -18.55 -14.39 28.37
N ALA A 218 -17.66 -13.46 28.75
CA ALA A 218 -17.61 -12.13 28.16
C ALA A 218 -17.29 -12.21 26.66
N ALA A 219 -16.25 -12.96 26.29
CA ALA A 219 -15.88 -13.16 24.89
C ALA A 219 -16.95 -13.91 24.09
N TRP A 220 -17.53 -14.96 24.69
CA TRP A 220 -18.59 -15.75 24.07
C TRP A 220 -19.85 -14.90 23.79
N ASN A 221 -20.31 -14.12 24.77
CA ASN A 221 -21.49 -13.26 24.63
C ASN A 221 -21.27 -12.14 23.60
N ALA A 222 -20.05 -11.63 23.48
CA ALA A 222 -19.71 -10.64 22.45
C ALA A 222 -19.76 -11.25 21.04
N GLU A 223 -19.17 -12.44 20.86
CA GLU A 223 -18.99 -13.02 19.53
C GLU A 223 -20.24 -13.79 19.02
N ILE A 224 -21.10 -14.30 19.91
CA ILE A 224 -22.28 -15.05 19.48
C ILE A 224 -23.23 -14.20 18.61
N VAL A 225 -23.23 -12.89 18.81
CA VAL A 225 -23.98 -11.94 17.97
C VAL A 225 -23.43 -11.94 16.54
N ASN A 226 -22.11 -11.95 16.36
CA ASN A 226 -21.45 -11.99 15.05
C ASN A 226 -21.70 -13.33 14.35
N TYR A 227 -21.70 -14.44 15.08
CA TYR A 227 -22.12 -15.74 14.53
C TYR A 227 -23.50 -15.65 13.87
N TRP A 228 -24.48 -15.05 14.55
CA TRP A 228 -25.83 -14.90 13.99
C TRP A 228 -25.90 -13.95 12.78
N ARG A 229 -25.14 -12.85 12.79
CA ARG A 229 -25.03 -11.94 11.62
C ARG A 229 -24.42 -12.65 10.41
N ASN A 230 -23.33 -13.40 10.61
CA ASN A 230 -22.65 -14.14 9.56
C ASN A 230 -23.57 -15.23 8.99
N LEU A 231 -24.30 -15.93 9.88
CA LEU A 231 -25.27 -16.94 9.48
C LEU A 231 -26.42 -16.33 8.66
N GLY A 232 -26.95 -15.17 9.07
CA GLY A 232 -27.98 -14.45 8.32
C GLY A 232 -27.51 -14.06 6.91
N THR A 233 -26.29 -13.56 6.79
CA THR A 233 -25.67 -13.22 5.51
C THR A 233 -25.48 -14.45 4.62
N GLN A 234 -25.01 -15.57 5.17
CA GLN A 234 -24.83 -16.81 4.41
C GLN A 234 -26.18 -17.41 3.96
N ASP A 235 -27.17 -17.39 4.84
CA ASP A 235 -28.45 -18.04 4.61
C ASP A 235 -29.34 -17.25 3.61
N ALA A 236 -29.14 -15.92 3.52
CA ALA A 236 -29.82 -15.05 2.56
C ALA A 236 -29.73 -15.51 1.10
N THR A 237 -28.63 -16.18 0.73
CA THR A 237 -28.37 -16.62 -0.66
C THR A 237 -28.23 -18.14 -0.79
N SER A 238 -28.64 -18.90 0.23
CA SER A 238 -28.61 -20.37 0.21
C SER A 238 -29.97 -21.03 0.46
N GLY A 239 -31.05 -20.25 0.42
CA GLY A 239 -32.42 -20.75 0.57
C GLY A 239 -32.80 -21.17 1.99
N LYS A 240 -32.02 -20.77 3.00
CA LYS A 240 -32.31 -21.08 4.40
C LYS A 240 -32.96 -19.88 5.10
N GLU A 241 -33.97 -20.17 5.91
CA GLU A 241 -34.71 -19.19 6.69
C GLU A 241 -34.49 -19.36 8.20
N PHE A 242 -34.78 -18.30 8.94
CA PHE A 242 -34.60 -18.26 10.40
C PHE A 242 -35.36 -19.40 11.11
N GLY A 243 -36.55 -19.78 10.66
CA GLY A 243 -37.36 -20.82 11.31
C GLY A 243 -36.61 -22.16 11.44
N LYS A 244 -35.83 -22.54 10.42
CA LYS A 244 -34.98 -23.73 10.47
C LYS A 244 -33.80 -23.55 11.43
N ARG A 245 -33.09 -22.42 11.35
CA ARG A 245 -31.95 -22.12 12.22
C ARG A 245 -32.32 -21.98 13.69
N GLY A 246 -33.46 -21.38 13.99
CA GLY A 246 -33.98 -21.27 15.36
C GLY A 246 -34.27 -22.63 15.98
N ARG A 247 -34.78 -23.60 15.21
CA ARG A 247 -34.97 -24.98 15.68
C ARG A 247 -33.62 -25.69 15.92
N GLU A 248 -32.69 -25.57 14.99
CA GLU A 248 -31.33 -26.12 15.13
C GLU A 248 -30.61 -25.54 16.37
N ALA A 249 -30.71 -24.23 16.59
CA ALA A 249 -30.15 -23.54 17.75
C ALA A 249 -30.80 -23.98 19.06
N LYS A 250 -32.13 -24.07 19.12
CA LYS A 250 -32.86 -24.59 20.30
C LYS A 250 -32.43 -26.02 20.64
N ALA A 251 -32.33 -26.89 19.64
CA ALA A 251 -31.90 -28.27 19.85
C ALA A 251 -30.47 -28.37 20.42
N LYS A 252 -29.60 -27.41 20.08
CA LYS A 252 -28.23 -27.31 20.60
C LYS A 252 -28.12 -26.54 21.92
N GLY A 253 -29.19 -25.92 22.42
CA GLY A 253 -29.13 -25.02 23.57
C GLY A 253 -28.34 -23.72 23.30
N LEU A 254 -28.26 -23.28 22.03
CA LEU A 254 -27.57 -22.07 21.63
C LEU A 254 -28.45 -20.83 21.89
N LYS A 255 -27.85 -19.76 22.45
CA LYS A 255 -28.54 -18.48 22.59
C LYS A 255 -28.89 -17.91 21.22
N ILE A 256 -30.14 -17.46 21.07
CA ILE A 256 -30.69 -16.99 19.80
C ILE A 256 -30.65 -15.47 19.73
N HIS A 257 -30.08 -14.95 18.65
CA HIS A 257 -30.06 -13.53 18.30
C HIS A 257 -30.82 -13.33 16.98
N GLU A 258 -32.15 -13.41 17.06
CA GLU A 258 -33.04 -13.35 15.89
C GLU A 258 -32.97 -12.00 15.18
N LYS A 259 -32.94 -10.91 15.94
CA LYS A 259 -32.88 -9.55 15.40
C LYS A 259 -31.65 -9.38 14.52
N GLU A 260 -30.48 -9.72 15.04
CA GLU A 260 -29.20 -9.54 14.34
C GLU A 260 -29.06 -10.49 13.14
N TYR A 261 -29.63 -11.70 13.24
CA TYR A 261 -29.75 -12.60 12.09
C TYR A 261 -30.61 -11.97 10.98
N ARG A 262 -31.82 -11.50 11.33
CA ARG A 262 -32.79 -10.98 10.36
C ARG A 262 -32.28 -9.72 9.68
N GLU A 263 -31.72 -8.78 10.44
CA GLU A 263 -31.13 -7.56 9.90
C GLU A 263 -30.01 -7.89 8.90
N ALA A 264 -29.09 -8.80 9.25
CA ALA A 264 -28.00 -9.20 8.35
C ALA A 264 -28.53 -9.92 7.09
N TRP A 265 -29.55 -10.77 7.26
CA TRP A 265 -30.21 -11.49 6.17
C TRP A 265 -30.93 -10.54 5.19
N GLU A 266 -31.72 -9.59 5.70
CA GLU A 266 -32.43 -8.59 4.88
C GLU A 266 -31.46 -7.64 4.16
N ASN A 267 -30.40 -7.20 4.85
CA ASN A 267 -29.35 -6.37 4.25
C ASN A 267 -28.66 -7.10 3.10
N ARG A 268 -28.31 -8.38 3.28
CA ARG A 268 -27.66 -9.17 2.23
C ARG A 268 -28.58 -9.40 1.03
N LEU A 269 -29.88 -9.64 1.25
CA LEU A 269 -30.87 -9.76 0.18
C LEU A 269 -31.07 -8.45 -0.57
N THR A 270 -31.18 -7.33 0.15
CA THR A 270 -31.26 -6.00 -0.47
C THR A 270 -30.06 -5.76 -1.38
N GLU A 271 -28.87 -6.11 -0.91
CA GLU A 271 -27.64 -6.02 -1.70
C GLU A 271 -27.66 -6.93 -2.94
N TYR A 272 -28.11 -8.18 -2.79
CA TYR A 272 -28.25 -9.10 -3.91
C TYR A 272 -29.18 -8.54 -5.00
N TRP A 273 -30.35 -8.02 -4.61
CA TRP A 273 -31.32 -7.46 -5.55
C TRP A 273 -30.82 -6.17 -6.21
N ARG A 274 -30.09 -5.34 -5.46
CA ARG A 274 -29.40 -4.16 -5.99
C ARG A 274 -28.35 -4.55 -7.04
N GLN A 275 -27.52 -5.55 -6.75
CA GLN A 275 -26.50 -6.04 -7.69
C GLN A 275 -27.15 -6.62 -8.95
N THR A 276 -28.17 -7.47 -8.79
CA THR A 276 -28.91 -8.07 -9.91
C THR A 276 -29.56 -6.99 -10.78
N GLY A 277 -30.15 -5.95 -10.16
CA GLY A 277 -30.70 -4.81 -10.87
C GLY A 277 -29.64 -4.02 -11.65
N ALA A 278 -28.45 -3.80 -11.06
CA ALA A 278 -27.35 -3.13 -11.75
C ALA A 278 -26.83 -3.94 -12.95
N ASP A 279 -26.64 -5.25 -12.77
CA ASP A 279 -26.19 -6.16 -13.84
C ASP A 279 -27.20 -6.19 -15.00
N ASP A 280 -28.49 -6.26 -14.70
CA ASP A 280 -29.56 -6.20 -15.71
C ASP A 280 -29.78 -4.78 -16.27
N GLY A 281 -29.36 -3.73 -15.56
CA GLY A 281 -29.53 -2.34 -15.96
C GLY A 281 -28.68 -1.95 -17.15
N TYR A 282 -27.53 -2.59 -17.32
CA TYR A 282 -26.56 -2.23 -18.34
C TYR A 282 -26.76 -3.03 -19.64
N GLY A 283 -27.74 -2.61 -20.45
CA GLY A 283 -27.97 -3.14 -21.79
C GLY A 283 -28.84 -4.41 -21.87
N LEU A 284 -29.46 -4.82 -20.76
CA LEU A 284 -30.43 -5.92 -20.71
C LEU A 284 -31.84 -5.37 -20.43
N PRO A 285 -32.90 -6.10 -20.82
CA PRO A 285 -34.27 -5.69 -20.55
C PRO A 285 -34.57 -5.75 -19.04
N TYR A 286 -35.59 -5.02 -18.61
CA TYR A 286 -36.07 -5.05 -17.24
C TYR A 286 -36.74 -6.39 -16.91
N GLN A 287 -36.13 -7.19 -16.03
CA GLN A 287 -36.52 -8.59 -15.76
C GLN A 287 -37.03 -8.86 -14.33
N LEU A 288 -37.42 -7.82 -13.57
CA LEU A 288 -37.75 -8.00 -12.13
C LEU A 288 -38.76 -9.12 -11.86
N GLU A 289 -39.88 -9.16 -12.59
CA GLU A 289 -40.95 -10.14 -12.35
C GLU A 289 -40.48 -11.57 -12.62
N GLU A 290 -39.68 -11.79 -13.67
CA GLU A 290 -39.07 -13.08 -13.98
C GLU A 290 -38.04 -13.50 -12.91
N ARG A 291 -37.21 -12.56 -12.45
CA ARG A 291 -36.23 -12.79 -11.39
C ARG A 291 -36.93 -13.16 -10.08
N MET A 292 -37.98 -12.43 -9.71
CA MET A 292 -38.80 -12.71 -8.51
C MET A 292 -39.48 -14.10 -8.61
N ALA A 293 -40.04 -14.45 -9.77
CA ALA A 293 -40.66 -15.76 -10.00
C ALA A 293 -39.67 -16.92 -9.87
N ASN A 294 -38.39 -16.70 -10.23
CA ASN A 294 -37.33 -17.70 -10.14
C ASN A 294 -36.47 -17.61 -8.86
N ALA A 295 -36.74 -16.68 -7.95
CA ALA A 295 -35.93 -16.42 -6.76
C ALA A 295 -35.66 -17.68 -5.94
N SER A 296 -36.70 -18.48 -5.68
CA SER A 296 -36.58 -19.73 -4.92
C SER A 296 -35.66 -20.76 -5.60
N ARG A 297 -35.70 -20.87 -6.93
CA ARG A 297 -34.80 -21.75 -7.70
C ARG A 297 -33.35 -21.27 -7.64
N ALA A 298 -33.15 -19.97 -7.54
CA ALA A 298 -31.85 -19.34 -7.36
C ALA A 298 -31.37 -19.31 -5.89
N GLY A 299 -32.13 -19.89 -4.94
CA GLY A 299 -31.76 -19.94 -3.53
C GLY A 299 -31.84 -18.59 -2.81
N VAL A 300 -32.58 -17.62 -3.37
CA VAL A 300 -32.76 -16.27 -2.80
C VAL A 300 -34.23 -16.02 -2.47
N PHE A 301 -34.47 -15.02 -1.63
CA PHE A 301 -35.82 -14.65 -1.19
C PHE A 301 -36.21 -13.27 -1.68
N VAL A 302 -37.52 -13.11 -1.92
CA VAL A 302 -38.13 -11.81 -2.18
C VAL A 302 -38.52 -11.19 -0.83
N ILE A 303 -38.06 -9.96 -0.62
CA ILE A 303 -38.32 -9.15 0.59
C ILE A 303 -39.04 -7.85 0.20
N PRO A 304 -39.66 -7.12 1.15
CA PRO A 304 -40.36 -5.87 0.84
C PRO A 304 -39.52 -4.86 0.05
N ALA A 305 -38.22 -4.75 0.35
CA ALA A 305 -37.29 -3.84 -0.34
C ALA A 305 -36.83 -4.31 -1.73
N THR A 306 -37.19 -5.53 -2.17
CA THR A 306 -36.69 -6.14 -3.43
C THR A 306 -36.99 -5.27 -4.65
N ARG A 307 -38.23 -4.80 -4.78
CA ARG A 307 -38.67 -4.01 -5.93
C ARG A 307 -37.90 -2.70 -6.04
N ASP A 308 -37.77 -1.98 -4.94
CA ASP A 308 -37.08 -0.68 -4.93
C ASP A 308 -35.57 -0.84 -5.15
N ALA A 309 -34.94 -1.81 -4.49
CA ALA A 309 -33.51 -2.08 -4.61
C ALA A 309 -33.12 -2.43 -6.06
N TYR A 310 -33.86 -3.34 -6.69
CA TYR A 310 -33.63 -3.73 -8.08
C TYR A 310 -33.94 -2.57 -9.03
N THR A 311 -35.12 -1.93 -8.91
CA THR A 311 -35.59 -0.92 -9.86
C THR A 311 -34.66 0.28 -9.89
N ASN A 312 -34.21 0.75 -8.72
CA ASN A 312 -33.33 1.91 -8.63
C ASN A 312 -31.96 1.61 -9.23
N ALA A 313 -31.39 0.44 -8.94
CA ALA A 313 -30.10 0.03 -9.50
C ALA A 313 -30.17 -0.15 -11.03
N TRP A 314 -31.25 -0.80 -11.52
CA TRP A 314 -31.48 -0.97 -12.95
C TRP A 314 -31.60 0.38 -13.66
N ARG A 315 -32.40 1.31 -13.13
CA ARG A 315 -32.57 2.65 -13.72
C ARG A 315 -31.26 3.42 -13.76
N GLN A 316 -30.45 3.33 -12.70
CA GLN A 316 -29.16 4.00 -12.62
C GLN A 316 -28.20 3.49 -13.71
N GLU A 317 -28.06 2.18 -13.87
CA GLU A 317 -27.16 1.62 -14.89
C GLU A 317 -27.72 1.75 -16.31
N ASN A 318 -29.04 1.67 -16.48
CA ASN A 318 -29.69 1.91 -17.76
C ASN A 318 -29.49 3.37 -18.22
N ALA A 319 -29.57 4.35 -17.30
CA ALA A 319 -29.27 5.74 -17.61
C ALA A 319 -27.82 5.95 -18.06
N ARG A 320 -26.86 5.17 -17.54
CA ARG A 320 -25.45 5.21 -17.99
C ARG A 320 -25.26 4.56 -19.35
N TYR A 321 -25.99 3.48 -19.61
CA TYR A 321 -25.96 2.77 -20.89
C TYR A 321 -26.64 3.57 -22.02
N CYS A 322 -27.79 4.18 -21.76
CA CYS A 322 -28.63 4.87 -22.72
C CYS A 322 -28.22 6.33 -22.95
N THR A 323 -26.94 6.55 -23.30
CA THR A 323 -26.39 7.88 -23.61
C THR A 323 -25.89 7.97 -25.05
N PRO A 324 -26.03 9.13 -25.73
CA PRO A 324 -25.48 9.33 -27.07
C PRO A 324 -23.97 9.04 -27.13
N GLU A 325 -23.23 9.39 -26.08
CA GLU A 325 -21.79 9.12 -25.99
C GLU A 325 -21.48 7.63 -25.97
N ASN A 326 -22.16 6.85 -25.12
CA ASN A 326 -21.95 5.41 -25.07
C ASN A 326 -22.34 4.74 -26.40
N ALA A 327 -23.43 5.19 -27.02
CA ALA A 327 -23.85 4.70 -28.34
C ALA A 327 -22.79 4.97 -29.41
N PHE A 328 -22.24 6.18 -29.44
CA PHE A 328 -21.18 6.57 -30.36
C PHE A 328 -19.89 5.75 -30.16
N GLU A 329 -19.43 5.58 -28.91
CA GLU A 329 -18.23 4.77 -28.63
C GLU A 329 -18.42 3.28 -28.99
N ARG A 330 -19.62 2.73 -28.75
CA ARG A 330 -19.98 1.37 -29.22
C ARG A 330 -19.98 1.26 -30.74
N GLY A 331 -20.50 2.27 -31.43
CA GLY A 331 -20.43 2.37 -32.89
C GLY A 331 -19.00 2.37 -33.42
N ARG A 332 -18.12 3.19 -32.81
CA ARG A 332 -16.69 3.25 -33.18
C ARG A 332 -15.97 1.90 -33.04
N THR A 333 -16.31 1.16 -31.99
CA THR A 333 -15.70 -0.15 -31.71
C THR A 333 -16.44 -1.31 -32.39
N ASN A 334 -17.51 -1.00 -33.14
CA ASN A 334 -18.38 -1.97 -33.80
C ASN A 334 -18.96 -3.04 -32.83
N ILE A 335 -19.21 -2.64 -31.58
CA ILE A 335 -19.85 -3.47 -30.56
C ILE A 335 -21.33 -3.13 -30.57
N GLY A 336 -22.20 -4.12 -30.78
CA GLY A 336 -23.65 -3.90 -30.79
C GLY A 336 -24.18 -3.19 -29.55
N MET A 337 -25.25 -2.41 -29.75
CA MET A 337 -26.01 -1.75 -28.69
C MET A 337 -27.48 -2.15 -28.80
N ALA A 338 -28.00 -2.80 -27.77
CA ALA A 338 -29.44 -3.02 -27.59
C ALA A 338 -30.11 -1.67 -27.31
N VAL A 339 -30.61 -0.96 -28.33
CA VAL A 339 -31.21 0.38 -28.18
C VAL A 339 -32.67 0.27 -27.70
N GLU A 340 -33.32 -0.87 -27.96
CA GLU A 340 -34.69 -1.17 -27.59
C GLU A 340 -34.93 -1.20 -26.08
N VAL A 341 -33.88 -1.41 -25.27
CA VAL A 341 -33.96 -1.38 -23.80
C VAL A 341 -33.97 0.06 -23.23
N CYS A 342 -33.70 1.05 -24.08
CA CYS A 342 -33.73 2.46 -23.72
C CYS A 342 -35.12 3.07 -23.92
N ALA A 343 -35.39 4.19 -23.23
CA ALA A 343 -36.64 4.92 -23.37
C ALA A 343 -36.97 5.23 -24.85
N PRO A 344 -38.21 5.02 -25.32
CA PRO A 344 -38.57 5.19 -26.73
C PRO A 344 -38.16 6.53 -27.34
N ALA A 345 -38.26 7.62 -26.56
CA ALA A 345 -37.89 8.97 -26.99
C ALA A 345 -36.38 9.11 -27.31
N ALA A 346 -35.51 8.33 -26.68
CA ALA A 346 -34.06 8.39 -26.89
C ALA A 346 -33.59 7.47 -28.03
N GLN A 347 -34.37 6.47 -28.43
CA GLN A 347 -33.91 5.39 -29.32
C GLN A 347 -33.39 5.89 -30.67
N ASN A 348 -34.08 6.85 -31.30
CA ASN A 348 -33.66 7.39 -32.60
C ASN A 348 -32.33 8.14 -32.49
N GLN A 349 -32.14 8.94 -31.44
CA GLN A 349 -30.89 9.65 -31.19
C GLN A 349 -29.73 8.68 -30.94
N LEU A 350 -29.97 7.61 -30.16
CA LEU A 350 -28.95 6.60 -29.89
C LEU A 350 -28.56 5.83 -31.15
N LYS A 351 -29.53 5.45 -32.00
CA LYS A 351 -29.23 4.83 -33.32
C LYS A 351 -28.39 5.75 -34.19
N HIS A 352 -28.74 7.04 -34.24
CA HIS A 352 -27.98 8.04 -34.98
C HIS A 352 -26.54 8.17 -34.45
N ALA A 353 -26.37 8.28 -33.12
CA ALA A 353 -25.06 8.37 -32.49
C ALA A 353 -24.20 7.12 -32.75
N TYR A 354 -24.81 5.93 -32.69
CA TYR A 354 -24.15 4.67 -33.02
C TYR A 354 -23.61 4.65 -34.47
N VAL A 355 -24.45 4.99 -35.45
CA VAL A 355 -24.03 5.07 -36.86
C VAL A 355 -22.96 6.15 -37.05
N SER A 356 -23.12 7.30 -36.40
CA SER A 356 -22.11 8.37 -36.42
C SER A 356 -20.75 7.91 -35.89
N GLY A 357 -20.73 7.00 -34.90
CA GLY A 357 -19.51 6.35 -34.41
C GLY A 357 -18.86 5.43 -35.44
N GLN A 358 -19.65 4.67 -36.19
CA GLN A 358 -19.14 3.83 -37.29
C GLN A 358 -18.54 4.69 -38.41
N ASP A 359 -19.26 5.74 -38.82
CA ASP A 359 -18.79 6.70 -39.83
C ASP A 359 -17.53 7.45 -39.36
N TYR A 360 -17.45 7.73 -38.06
CA TYR A 360 -16.26 8.34 -37.47
C TYR A 360 -15.05 7.43 -37.65
N GLU A 361 -15.16 6.13 -37.35
CA GLU A 361 -14.01 5.22 -37.49
C GLU A 361 -13.60 5.03 -38.96
N ILE A 362 -14.55 5.06 -39.90
CA ILE A 362 -14.25 5.09 -41.33
C ILE A 362 -13.48 6.38 -41.70
N ALA A 363 -13.92 7.54 -41.21
CA ALA A 363 -13.23 8.81 -41.43
C ALA A 363 -11.84 8.82 -40.77
N ALA A 364 -11.70 8.25 -39.58
CA ALA A 364 -10.44 8.11 -38.87
C ALA A 364 -9.46 7.21 -39.63
N ALA A 365 -9.93 6.10 -40.22
CA ALA A 365 -9.10 5.25 -41.07
C ALA A 365 -8.58 6.01 -42.30
N LYS A 366 -9.45 6.76 -43.00
CA LYS A 366 -9.06 7.60 -44.14
C LYS A 366 -8.10 8.73 -43.74
N GLN A 367 -8.28 9.31 -42.55
CA GLN A 367 -7.39 10.32 -42.01
C GLN A 367 -5.99 9.75 -41.75
N ARG A 368 -5.90 8.54 -41.17
CA ARG A 368 -4.63 7.83 -40.96
C ARG A 368 -3.92 7.52 -42.28
N GLU A 369 -4.66 7.09 -43.30
CA GLU A 369 -4.14 6.84 -44.66
C GLU A 369 -3.61 8.13 -45.30
N ALA A 370 -4.42 9.20 -45.35
CA ALA A 370 -4.00 10.49 -45.89
C ALA A 370 -2.78 11.09 -45.16
N MET A 371 -2.68 10.85 -43.84
CA MET A 371 -1.53 11.28 -43.05
C MET A 371 -0.27 10.48 -43.39
N ALA A 372 -0.40 9.17 -43.63
CA ALA A 372 0.71 8.34 -44.10
C ALA A 372 1.20 8.79 -45.48
N ASP A 373 0.29 9.06 -46.40
CA ASP A 373 0.61 9.58 -47.75
C ASP A 373 1.29 10.95 -47.69
N ALA A 374 0.77 11.88 -46.86
CA ALA A 374 1.39 13.18 -46.66
C ALA A 374 2.82 13.05 -46.11
N ASN A 375 3.05 12.13 -45.16
CA ASN A 375 4.38 11.88 -44.60
C ASN A 375 5.34 11.28 -45.63
N ASP A 376 4.89 10.32 -46.45
CA ASP A 376 5.69 9.77 -47.54
C ASP A 376 6.06 10.83 -48.58
N LEU A 377 5.08 11.62 -49.03
CA LEU A 377 5.30 12.74 -49.95
C LEU A 377 6.24 13.80 -49.36
N ALA A 378 6.12 14.14 -48.07
CA ALA A 378 7.03 15.05 -47.39
C ALA A 378 8.48 14.55 -47.41
N ASN A 379 8.68 13.24 -47.20
CA ASN A 379 10.00 12.61 -47.27
C ASN A 379 10.57 12.68 -48.70
N ARG A 380 9.76 12.36 -49.71
CA ARG A 380 10.16 12.46 -51.13
C ARG A 380 10.50 13.89 -51.54
N VAL A 381 9.72 14.89 -51.11
CA VAL A 381 10.02 16.32 -51.33
C VAL A 381 11.36 16.67 -50.69
N ARG A 382 11.61 16.25 -49.45
CA ARG A 382 12.88 16.48 -48.75
C ARG A 382 14.06 15.84 -49.48
N GLU A 383 13.91 14.61 -49.96
CA GLU A 383 14.93 13.91 -50.73
C GLU A 383 15.20 14.60 -52.07
N ALA A 384 14.16 14.95 -52.83
CA ALA A 384 14.26 15.64 -54.10
C ALA A 384 14.94 17.02 -53.95
N ARG A 385 14.56 17.79 -52.91
CA ARG A 385 15.25 19.05 -52.53
C ARG A 385 16.73 18.81 -52.22
N GLY A 386 17.04 17.73 -51.49
CA GLY A 386 18.41 17.33 -51.20
C GLY A 386 19.22 16.96 -52.45
N ARG A 387 18.63 16.23 -53.39
CA ARG A 387 19.23 15.87 -54.69
C ARG A 387 19.47 17.10 -55.55
N LEU A 388 18.46 17.96 -55.69
CA LEU A 388 18.58 19.22 -56.43
C LEU A 388 19.69 20.10 -55.84
N GLY A 389 19.70 20.28 -54.52
CA GLY A 389 20.74 21.05 -53.84
C GLY A 389 22.15 20.48 -54.01
N ARG A 390 22.31 19.15 -54.10
CA ARG A 390 23.60 18.52 -54.46
C ARG A 390 23.99 18.81 -55.90
N LEU A 391 23.08 18.57 -56.85
CA LEU A 391 23.31 18.82 -58.27
C LEU A 391 23.70 20.27 -58.54
N GLU A 392 23.00 21.23 -57.94
CA GLU A 392 23.28 22.66 -58.07
C GLU A 392 24.63 23.08 -57.45
N ARG A 393 25.11 22.37 -56.42
CA ARG A 393 26.46 22.57 -55.88
C ARG A 393 27.51 21.97 -56.81
N ASP A 394 27.29 20.77 -57.32
CA ASP A 394 28.22 20.08 -58.23
C ASP A 394 28.34 20.82 -59.57
N MET A 395 27.24 21.41 -60.06
CA MET A 395 27.24 22.29 -61.23
C MET A 395 28.10 23.54 -61.00
N ARG A 396 27.90 24.24 -59.86
CA ARG A 396 28.71 25.42 -59.51
C ARG A 396 30.18 25.09 -59.33
N ALA A 397 30.49 24.06 -58.53
CA ALA A 397 31.86 23.63 -58.27
C ALA A 397 32.61 23.27 -59.56
N ASN A 398 31.94 22.58 -60.50
CA ASN A 398 32.54 22.27 -61.79
C ASN A 398 32.73 23.51 -62.67
N GLN A 399 31.79 24.46 -62.66
CA GLN A 399 31.92 25.71 -63.41
C GLN A 399 33.06 26.60 -62.88
N GLU A 400 33.32 26.56 -61.58
CA GLU A 400 34.35 27.36 -60.90
C GLU A 400 35.74 26.70 -60.89
N ALA A 401 35.88 25.46 -61.38
CA ALA A 401 37.14 24.74 -61.43
C ALA A 401 38.14 25.38 -62.42
N LYS A 402 39.25 25.90 -61.90
CA LYS A 402 40.24 26.67 -62.67
C LYS A 402 40.90 25.89 -63.81
N ASP A 403 41.05 24.57 -63.65
CA ASP A 403 41.70 23.69 -64.63
C ASP A 403 40.71 22.96 -65.55
N ARG A 404 39.47 23.46 -65.65
CA ARG A 404 38.43 22.82 -66.45
C ARG A 404 38.74 22.94 -67.95
N PRO A 405 38.87 21.83 -68.69
CA PRO A 405 39.03 21.88 -70.14
C PRO A 405 37.74 22.39 -70.78
N VAL A 406 37.83 23.40 -71.65
CA VAL A 406 36.68 23.90 -72.42
C VAL A 406 36.66 23.18 -73.77
N ASN A 407 35.87 22.11 -73.85
CA ASN A 407 35.69 21.31 -75.05
C ASN A 407 34.23 20.86 -75.24
N ASP A 408 33.91 20.30 -76.40
CA ASP A 408 32.55 19.86 -76.73
C ASP A 408 31.95 18.87 -75.72
N ASP A 409 32.78 18.05 -75.07
CA ASP A 409 32.33 17.08 -74.07
C ASP A 409 31.88 17.76 -72.78
N THR A 410 32.62 18.78 -72.32
CA THR A 410 32.21 19.59 -71.14
C THR A 410 30.93 20.39 -71.39
N VAL A 411 30.72 20.89 -72.61
CA VAL A 411 29.47 21.57 -73.00
C VAL A 411 28.30 20.58 -73.01
N LYS A 412 28.48 19.36 -73.53
CA LYS A 412 27.45 18.31 -73.48
C LYS A 412 27.12 17.90 -72.04
N GLN A 413 28.13 17.79 -71.17
CA GLN A 413 27.93 17.48 -69.76
C GLN A 413 27.13 18.56 -69.03
N ASP A 414 27.42 19.85 -69.27
CA ASP A 414 26.66 20.96 -68.68
C ASP A 414 25.21 20.97 -69.15
N ARG A 415 24.97 20.74 -70.45
CA ARG A 415 23.60 20.62 -70.99
C ARG A 415 22.82 19.47 -70.34
N ARG A 416 23.45 18.31 -70.11
CA ARG A 416 22.81 17.17 -69.43
C ARG A 416 22.47 17.50 -67.98
N ARG A 417 23.38 18.14 -67.24
CA ARG A 417 23.12 18.54 -65.84
C ARG A 417 22.06 19.61 -65.71
N GLU A 418 22.05 20.58 -66.62
CA GLU A 418 20.98 21.60 -66.67
C GLU A 418 19.62 20.97 -67.03
N GLN A 419 19.60 19.98 -67.92
CA GLN A 419 18.40 19.20 -68.19
C GLN A 419 17.93 18.44 -66.93
N GLU A 420 18.82 17.70 -66.26
CA GLU A 420 18.50 16.99 -65.01
C GLU A 420 18.00 17.97 -63.92
N ARG A 421 18.59 19.16 -63.82
CA ARG A 421 18.15 20.21 -62.91
C ARG A 421 16.71 20.62 -63.20
N ARG A 422 16.37 20.89 -64.46
CA ARG A 422 14.99 21.25 -64.87
C ARG A 422 14.01 20.12 -64.59
N GLU A 423 14.38 18.88 -64.93
CA GLU A 423 13.54 17.71 -64.66
C GLU A 423 13.30 17.49 -63.16
N LEU A 424 14.32 17.70 -62.32
CA LEU A 424 14.20 17.63 -60.86
C LEU A 424 13.34 18.77 -60.29
N VAL A 425 13.45 20.00 -60.82
CA VAL A 425 12.59 21.12 -60.43
C VAL A 425 11.12 20.82 -60.76
N ASP A 426 10.84 20.33 -61.97
CA ASP A 426 9.48 19.98 -62.39
C ASP A 426 8.92 18.81 -61.56
N TYR A 427 9.75 17.81 -61.26
CA TYR A 427 9.39 16.70 -60.39
C TYR A 427 9.06 17.18 -58.97
N LEU A 428 9.87 18.07 -58.41
CA LEU A 428 9.68 18.65 -57.09
C LEU A 428 8.39 19.48 -57.02
N GLN A 429 8.10 20.31 -58.04
CA GLN A 429 6.83 21.04 -58.11
C GLN A 429 5.60 20.12 -58.21
N ARG A 430 5.73 18.94 -58.84
CA ARG A 430 4.66 17.93 -58.83
C ARG A 430 4.49 17.30 -57.44
N LEU A 431 5.59 16.93 -56.79
CA LEU A 431 5.55 16.36 -55.43
C LEU A 431 5.00 17.34 -54.40
N GLU A 432 5.37 18.61 -54.46
CA GLU A 432 4.86 19.65 -53.55
C GLU A 432 3.35 19.84 -53.68
N ARG A 433 2.82 19.86 -54.91
CA ARG A 433 1.37 19.91 -55.15
C ARG A 433 0.66 18.68 -54.58
N GLN A 434 1.21 17.48 -54.82
CA GLN A 434 0.65 16.24 -54.26
C GLN A 434 0.67 16.26 -52.72
N PHE A 435 1.76 16.75 -52.12
CA PHE A 435 1.89 16.88 -50.67
C PHE A 435 0.85 17.85 -50.09
N ASP A 436 0.67 19.02 -50.69
CA ASP A 436 -0.33 19.99 -50.25
C ASP A 436 -1.75 19.43 -50.39
N ASP A 437 -2.06 18.70 -51.47
CA ASP A 437 -3.35 18.04 -51.65
C ASP A 437 -3.59 16.94 -50.61
N ALA A 438 -2.57 16.12 -50.30
CA ALA A 438 -2.65 15.12 -49.24
C ALA A 438 -2.91 15.76 -47.87
N ARG A 439 -2.25 16.88 -47.54
CA ARG A 439 -2.52 17.64 -46.31
C ARG A 439 -3.95 18.15 -46.24
N ARG A 440 -4.51 18.68 -47.34
CA ARG A 440 -5.92 19.10 -47.38
C ARG A 440 -6.89 17.94 -47.15
N TRP A 441 -6.53 16.71 -47.54
CA TRP A 441 -7.33 15.53 -47.22
C TRP A 441 -7.30 15.19 -45.73
N VAL A 442 -6.14 15.31 -45.06
CA VAL A 442 -6.03 15.17 -43.60
C VAL A 442 -6.97 16.14 -42.89
N ASP A 443 -6.89 17.43 -43.23
CA ASP A 443 -7.72 18.47 -42.61
C ASP A 443 -9.22 18.23 -42.84
N ARG A 444 -9.61 17.80 -44.06
CA ARG A 444 -11.00 17.48 -44.38
C ARG A 444 -11.55 16.30 -43.56
N HIS A 445 -10.78 15.23 -43.41
CA HIS A 445 -11.22 14.09 -42.61
C HIS A 445 -11.26 14.43 -41.12
N GLU A 446 -10.36 15.29 -40.63
CA GLU A 446 -10.44 15.81 -39.26
C GLU A 446 -11.71 16.62 -39.03
N GLN A 447 -12.06 17.54 -39.94
CA GLN A 447 -13.31 18.29 -39.86
C GLN A 447 -14.54 17.38 -39.92
N GLN A 448 -14.51 16.34 -40.76
CA GLN A 448 -15.57 15.33 -40.83
C GLN A 448 -15.74 14.60 -39.50
N MET A 449 -14.64 14.15 -38.87
CA MET A 449 -14.65 13.53 -37.55
C MET A 449 -15.24 14.47 -36.48
N GLN A 450 -14.84 15.74 -36.47
CA GLN A 450 -15.38 16.74 -35.53
C GLN A 450 -16.87 17.04 -35.74
N ARG A 451 -17.34 16.98 -36.99
CA ARG A 451 -18.75 17.13 -37.32
C ARG A 451 -19.56 15.94 -36.80
N LEU A 452 -19.16 14.72 -37.12
CA LEU A 452 -19.81 13.48 -36.65
C LEU A 452 -19.90 13.41 -35.13
N ARG A 453 -18.87 13.91 -34.42
CA ARG A 453 -18.91 13.96 -32.95
C ARG A 453 -19.89 15.01 -32.41
N ARG A 454 -20.15 16.09 -33.13
CA ARG A 454 -21.09 17.14 -32.71
C ARG A 454 -22.54 16.77 -32.98
N GLU A 455 -22.81 16.01 -34.04
CA GLU A 455 -24.15 15.62 -34.47
C GLU A 455 -24.84 14.59 -33.54
N ILE A 456 -24.16 14.10 -32.49
CA ILE A 456 -24.77 13.19 -31.50
C ILE A 456 -25.62 13.93 -30.45
N TYR A 457 -25.46 15.25 -30.33
CA TYR A 457 -26.20 16.14 -29.43
C TYR A 457 -27.29 16.88 -30.19
#